data_AF-A0A975DI56-F1
#
_entry.id   AF-A0A975DI56-F1
#
_cell.length_a   1.000
_cell.length_b   1.000
_cell.length_c   1.000
_cell.angle_alpha   90.00
_cell.angle_beta   90.00
_cell.angle_gamma   90.00
#
_symmetry.space_group_name_H-M   'P 1'
#
loop_
_entity.id
_entity.type
_entity.pdbx_description
1 polymer ?
#
loop_
_entity_poly.entity_id
_entity_poly.type
_entity_poly.pdbx_seq_one_letter_code
_entity_poly.pdbx_strand_id
1 'polypeptide(L)'
;MEIQLEVKIDSPEYEVDMKTGLDTLQGTSDTIRTIAETILKKRIVQKKFSDSSIRTKMKKTFEGSYGMFFSLYIGPDMEPQYKEVGRSALLELLSFFMHDALHLIPDFTLGNRASKCAN
;
A
#
# COMPACT_ATOMS: atom_id res chain seq x y z
N MET A 1 -13.77 0.96 -5.46
CA MET A 1 -13.68 0.92 -3.98
C MET A 1 -12.49 1.72 -3.49
N GLU A 2 -12.48 2.12 -2.21
CA GLU A 2 -11.40 2.90 -1.59
C GLU A 2 -11.00 2.27 -0.24
N ILE A 3 -9.70 2.09 -0.02
CA ILE A 3 -9.14 1.61 1.25
C ILE A 3 -8.35 2.77 1.86
N GLN A 4 -8.67 3.15 3.10
CA GLN A 4 -7.94 4.18 3.84
C GLN A 4 -6.70 3.57 4.52
N LEU A 5 -5.56 4.24 4.35
CA LEU A 5 -4.26 3.85 4.87
C LEU A 5 -3.59 5.08 5.53
N GLU A 6 -2.75 4.82 6.53
CA GLU A 6 -1.97 5.84 7.22
C GLU A 6 -0.50 5.45 7.18
N VAL A 7 0.37 6.43 6.89
CA VAL A 7 1.81 6.29 7.05
C VAL A 7 2.29 7.37 8.00
N LYS A 8 3.09 6.97 9.00
CA LYS A 8 3.75 7.84 9.95
C LYS A 8 5.25 7.65 9.80
N ILE A 9 5.99 8.73 9.51
CA ILE A 9 7.45 8.71 9.56
C ILE A 9 7.83 8.91 11.03
N ASP A 10 8.41 7.87 11.63
CA ASP A 10 8.84 7.88 13.04
C ASP A 10 10.35 8.16 13.09
N SER A 11 10.73 9.43 13.04
CA SER A 11 12.12 9.88 13.18
C SER A 11 12.46 10.15 14.66
N PRO A 12 13.71 9.89 15.10
CA PRO A 12 14.15 10.22 16.45
C PRO A 12 14.11 11.72 16.75
N GLU A 13 14.32 12.54 15.71
CA GLU A 13 14.25 13.99 15.76
C GLU A 13 12.87 14.46 15.26
N TYR A 14 12.40 15.61 15.76
CA TYR A 14 11.11 16.20 15.33
C TYR A 14 11.15 16.77 13.91
N GLU A 15 12.25 16.58 13.18
CA GLU A 15 12.40 17.00 11.80
C GLU A 15 13.01 15.92 10.91
N VAL A 16 12.57 15.91 9.66
CA VAL A 16 13.13 15.10 8.58
C VAL A 16 13.39 16.04 7.41
N ASP A 17 14.53 15.86 6.75
CA ASP A 17 14.82 16.54 5.50
C ASP A 17 13.66 16.34 4.49
N MET A 18 13.23 17.44 3.87
CA MET A 18 12.05 17.45 3.00
C MET A 18 12.16 16.49 1.82
N LYS A 19 13.36 16.36 1.23
CA LYS A 19 13.57 15.44 0.12
C LYS A 19 13.42 14.01 0.59
N THR A 20 14.04 13.67 1.71
CA THR A 20 13.98 12.34 2.32
C THR A 20 12.55 11.96 2.73
N GLY A 21 11.82 12.90 3.34
CA GLY A 21 10.41 12.70 3.72
C GLY A 21 9.51 12.46 2.51
N LEU A 22 9.65 13.29 1.46
CA LEU A 22 8.87 13.13 0.22
C LEU A 22 9.24 11.83 -0.51
N ASP A 23 10.52 11.48 -0.59
CA ASP A 23 10.99 10.24 -1.20
C ASP A 23 10.43 9.01 -0.45
N THR A 24 10.35 9.07 0.87
CA THR A 24 9.76 8.00 1.70
C THR A 24 8.27 7.83 1.44
N LEU A 25 7.53 8.94 1.37
CA LEU A 25 6.09 8.93 1.08
C LEU A 25 5.81 8.43 -0.33
N GLN A 26 6.61 8.89 -1.31
CA GLN A 26 6.53 8.44 -2.69
C GLN A 26 6.85 6.94 -2.80
N GLY A 27 7.93 6.48 -2.15
CA GLY A 27 8.32 5.07 -2.11
C GLY A 27 7.26 4.18 -1.47
N THR A 28 6.64 4.63 -0.38
CA THR A 28 5.52 3.92 0.27
C THR A 28 4.33 3.79 -0.68
N SER A 29 3.92 4.90 -1.28
CA SER A 29 2.85 4.95 -2.29
C SER A 29 3.13 4.01 -3.46
N ASP A 30 4.34 4.02 -3.98
CA ASP A 30 4.76 3.20 -5.10
C ASP A 30 4.83 1.71 -4.78
N THR A 31 5.26 1.36 -3.57
CA THR A 31 5.33 -0.03 -3.11
C THR A 31 3.92 -0.61 -2.98
N ILE A 32 3.02 0.11 -2.31
CA ILE A 32 1.62 -0.29 -2.13
C ILE A 32 0.92 -0.46 -3.48
N ARG A 33 1.14 0.46 -4.43
CA ARG A 33 0.59 0.32 -5.79
C ARG A 33 1.11 -0.93 -6.47
N THR A 34 2.42 -1.21 -6.40
CA THR A 34 3.03 -2.37 -7.06
C THR A 34 2.47 -3.67 -6.50
N ILE A 35 2.38 -3.78 -5.17
CA ILE A 35 1.83 -4.95 -4.49
C ILE A 35 0.36 -5.13 -4.89
N ALA A 36 -0.45 -4.09 -4.77
CA ALA A 36 -1.88 -4.15 -5.11
C ALA A 36 -2.13 -4.50 -6.58
N GLU A 37 -1.35 -3.93 -7.50
CA GLU A 37 -1.44 -4.26 -8.92
C GLU A 37 -1.02 -5.69 -9.21
N THR A 38 0.05 -6.17 -8.56
CA THR A 38 0.55 -7.53 -8.78
C THR A 38 -0.44 -8.58 -8.27
N ILE A 39 -0.99 -8.36 -7.06
CA ILE A 39 -2.01 -9.25 -6.47
C ILE A 39 -3.27 -9.28 -7.34
N LEU A 40 -3.80 -8.11 -7.71
CA LEU A 40 -5.10 -8.04 -8.41
C LEU A 40 -5.00 -8.41 -9.89
N LYS A 41 -3.90 -8.07 -10.57
CA LYS A 41 -3.71 -8.36 -12.00
C LYS A 41 -2.96 -9.66 -12.26
N LYS A 42 -2.45 -10.34 -11.22
CA LYS A 42 -1.60 -11.54 -11.31
C LYS A 42 -0.40 -11.36 -12.26
N ARG A 43 0.10 -10.12 -12.38
CA ARG A 43 1.25 -9.75 -13.24
C ARG A 43 2.01 -8.57 -12.64
N ILE A 44 3.32 -8.56 -12.81
CA ILE A 44 4.18 -7.47 -12.34
C ILE A 44 4.02 -6.27 -13.29
N VAL A 45 3.57 -5.13 -12.76
CA VAL A 45 3.44 -3.89 -13.54
C VAL A 45 4.73 -3.09 -13.44
N GLN A 46 5.37 -2.85 -14.58
CA GLN A 46 6.67 -2.15 -14.64
C GLN A 46 6.54 -0.61 -14.71
N LYS A 47 5.39 -0.08 -15.14
CA LYS A 47 5.17 1.36 -15.30
C LYS A 47 3.89 1.80 -14.61
N LYS A 48 4.00 2.85 -13.79
CA LYS A 48 2.89 3.44 -13.03
C LYS A 48 2.50 4.76 -13.67
N PHE A 49 1.24 4.87 -14.10
CA PHE A 49 0.72 6.09 -14.70
C PHE A 49 -0.31 6.74 -13.76
N SER A 50 -0.58 8.03 -13.94
CA SER A 50 -1.58 8.77 -13.13
C SER A 50 -3.02 8.32 -13.41
N ASP A 51 -3.27 7.78 -14.60
CA ASP A 51 -4.56 7.25 -15.08
C ASP A 51 -4.77 5.75 -14.76
N SER A 52 -3.81 5.10 -14.07
CA SER A 52 -3.91 3.68 -13.74
C SER A 52 -5.15 3.35 -12.90
N SER A 53 -5.74 2.18 -13.16
CA SER A 53 -6.93 1.68 -12.44
C SER A 53 -6.70 1.46 -10.94
N ILE A 54 -5.44 1.27 -10.53
CA ILE A 54 -5.01 1.13 -9.13
C ILE A 54 -4.03 2.27 -8.83
N ARG A 55 -4.43 3.15 -7.92
CA ARG A 55 -3.63 4.33 -7.54
C ARG A 55 -3.85 4.75 -6.11
N THR A 56 -2.83 5.39 -5.54
CA THR A 56 -2.88 6.04 -4.23
C THR A 56 -3.36 7.49 -4.39
N LYS A 57 -4.14 7.98 -3.44
CA LYS A 57 -4.53 9.39 -3.34
C LYS A 57 -4.09 9.95 -2.00
N MET A 58 -3.33 11.04 -2.04
CA MET A 58 -3.00 11.81 -0.84
C MET A 58 -4.28 12.43 -0.25
N LYS A 59 -4.46 12.33 1.07
CA LYS A 59 -5.54 12.97 1.84
C LYS A 59 -4.92 14.02 2.78
N LYS A 60 -5.77 14.84 3.41
CA LYS A 60 -5.32 15.91 4.33
C LYS A 60 -4.43 15.30 5.43
N THR A 61 -3.29 15.92 5.71
CA THR A 61 -2.30 15.54 6.73
C THR A 61 -2.69 16.10 8.11
N PHE A 62 -2.19 15.48 9.19
CA PHE A 62 -2.35 15.99 10.57
C PHE A 62 -1.62 17.35 10.73
N GLU A 63 -2.16 18.26 11.55
CA GLU A 63 -1.36 19.38 12.08
C GLU A 63 -0.37 18.82 13.12
N GLY A 64 0.93 19.06 12.92
CA GLY A 64 1.98 18.78 13.91
C GLY A 64 2.65 17.40 13.87
N SER A 65 2.40 16.57 12.85
CA SER A 65 3.16 15.32 12.62
C SER A 65 3.44 15.09 11.14
N TYR A 66 4.53 14.38 10.80
CA TYR A 66 4.82 13.88 9.45
C TYR A 66 3.92 12.69 9.05
N GLY A 67 2.68 12.66 9.53
CA GLY A 67 1.68 11.65 9.21
C GLY A 67 0.92 12.03 7.94
N MET A 68 0.83 11.11 6.99
CA MET A 68 0.04 11.27 5.78
C MET A 68 -1.06 10.21 5.71
N PHE A 69 -2.30 10.68 5.70
CA PHE A 69 -3.42 9.85 5.27
C PHE A 69 -3.38 9.70 3.75
N PHE A 70 -3.49 8.48 3.26
CA PHE A 70 -3.65 8.22 1.83
C PHE A 70 -4.64 7.08 1.63
N SER A 71 -5.14 6.93 0.41
CA SER A 71 -6.08 5.85 0.10
C SER A 71 -5.69 5.08 -1.16
N LEU A 72 -5.87 3.77 -1.13
CA LEU A 72 -5.78 2.91 -2.30
C LEU A 72 -7.14 2.90 -3.01
N TYR A 73 -7.20 3.52 -4.19
CA TYR A 73 -8.37 3.49 -5.06
C TYR A 73 -8.30 2.31 -6.02
N ILE A 74 -9.39 1.53 -6.06
CA ILE A 74 -9.58 0.38 -6.95
C ILE A 74 -10.71 0.72 -7.91
N GLY A 75 -10.37 0.82 -9.20
CA GLY A 75 -11.31 1.11 -10.29
C GLY A 75 -12.40 0.03 -10.47
N PRO A 76 -13.52 0.37 -11.13
CA PRO A 76 -14.64 -0.55 -11.34
C PRO A 76 -14.28 -1.75 -12.24
N ASP A 77 -13.31 -1.59 -13.12
CA ASP A 77 -12.74 -2.63 -13.98
C ASP A 77 -12.03 -3.76 -13.20
N MET A 78 -11.65 -3.49 -11.95
CA MET A 78 -10.98 -4.45 -11.06
C MET A 78 -11.91 -5.01 -9.96
N GLU A 79 -13.21 -4.72 -10.03
CA GLU A 79 -14.18 -5.18 -9.04
C GLU A 79 -14.29 -6.71 -8.94
N PRO A 80 -14.29 -7.49 -10.05
CA PRO A 80 -14.32 -8.96 -9.97
C PRO A 80 -13.13 -9.55 -9.19
N GLN A 81 -11.93 -9.07 -9.48
CA GLN A 81 -10.68 -9.51 -8.85
C GLN A 81 -10.64 -9.09 -7.39
N TYR A 82 -11.12 -7.89 -7.08
CA TYR A 82 -11.24 -7.44 -5.71
C TYR A 82 -12.20 -8.31 -4.90
N LYS A 83 -13.32 -8.75 -5.50
CA LYS A 83 -14.27 -9.68 -4.86
C LYS A 83 -13.69 -11.09 -4.69
N GLU A 84 -12.89 -11.55 -5.66
CA GLU A 84 -12.18 -12.84 -5.61
C GLU A 84 -11.17 -12.86 -4.45
N VAL A 85 -10.35 -11.82 -4.31
CA VAL A 85 -9.34 -11.73 -3.23
C VAL A 85 -10.01 -11.42 -1.89
N GLY A 86 -10.90 -10.42 -1.84
CA GLY A 86 -11.58 -9.96 -0.64
C GLY A 86 -10.74 -8.99 0.20
N ARG A 87 -11.43 -8.11 0.93
CA ARG A 87 -10.80 -7.01 1.69
C ARG A 87 -9.76 -7.46 2.71
N SER A 88 -10.10 -8.45 3.54
CA SER A 88 -9.20 -8.92 4.63
C SER A 88 -7.92 -9.49 4.05
N ALA A 89 -8.04 -10.42 3.11
CA ALA A 89 -6.88 -11.05 2.47
C ALA A 89 -6.00 -10.04 1.75
N LEU A 90 -6.58 -9.03 1.08
CA LEU A 90 -5.79 -7.97 0.45
C LEU A 90 -4.99 -7.15 1.48
N LEU A 91 -5.57 -6.83 2.63
CA LEU A 91 -4.88 -6.10 3.69
C LEU A 91 -3.78 -6.93 4.35
N GLU A 92 -4.03 -8.22 4.60
CA GLU A 92 -3.03 -9.15 5.13
C GLU A 92 -1.82 -9.26 4.20
N LEU A 93 -2.06 -9.41 2.89
CA LEU A 93 -0.99 -9.48 1.89
C LEU A 93 -0.23 -8.16 1.75
N LEU A 94 -0.94 -7.03 1.74
CA LEU A 94 -0.30 -5.71 1.74
C LEU A 94 0.63 -5.56 2.94
N SER A 95 0.15 -5.91 4.14
CA SER A 95 0.98 -5.86 5.35
C SER A 95 2.19 -6.79 5.24
N PHE A 96 2.00 -8.03 4.80
CA PHE A 96 3.07 -9.02 4.71
C PHE A 96 4.20 -8.58 3.77
N PHE A 97 3.86 -8.14 2.55
CA PHE A 97 4.86 -7.69 1.58
C PHE A 97 5.50 -6.35 1.97
N MET A 98 4.79 -5.49 2.71
CA MET A 98 5.38 -4.26 3.26
C MET A 98 6.43 -4.57 4.33
N HIS A 99 6.19 -5.56 5.19
CA HIS A 99 7.18 -6.01 6.18
C HIS A 99 8.43 -6.56 5.48
N ASP A 100 8.25 -7.42 4.47
CA ASP A 100 9.35 -7.98 3.70
C ASP A 100 10.19 -6.90 2.99
N ALA A 101 9.53 -5.92 2.34
CA ALA A 101 10.20 -4.79 1.68
C ALA A 101 10.98 -3.89 2.66
N LEU A 102 10.54 -3.81 3.91
CA LEU A 102 11.21 -3.07 4.99
C LEU A 102 12.22 -3.94 5.77
N HIS A 103 12.44 -5.19 5.37
CA HIS A 103 13.26 -6.17 6.08
C HIS A 103 12.83 -6.38 7.54
N LEU A 104 11.53 -6.28 7.81
CA LEU A 104 10.92 -6.53 9.11
C LEU A 104 10.32 -7.94 9.15
N ILE A 105 10.41 -8.60 10.30
CA ILE A 105 9.75 -9.88 10.54
C ILE A 105 8.31 -9.57 10.96
N PRO A 106 7.28 -10.03 10.20
CA PRO A 106 5.89 -9.85 10.60
C PRO A 106 5.60 -10.60 11.92
N ASP A 107 4.83 -9.99 12.81
CA ASP A 107 4.34 -10.60 14.05
C ASP A 107 3.01 -11.36 13.88
N PHE A 108 2.55 -11.52 12.63
CA PHE A 108 1.31 -12.19 12.25
C PHE A 108 1.54 -13.24 11.16
N THR A 109 0.61 -14.19 11.04
CA THR A 109 0.58 -15.19 9.97
C THR A 109 -0.56 -14.93 8.99
N LEU A 110 -0.35 -15.19 7.71
CA LEU A 110 -1.38 -15.07 6.68
C LEU A 110 -2.54 -16.04 6.92
N GLY A 111 -3.78 -15.57 6.81
CA GLY A 111 -4.97 -16.43 6.84
C GLY A 111 -5.11 -17.29 5.57
N ASN A 112 -5.92 -18.35 5.64
CA ASN A 112 -6.09 -19.33 4.55
C ASN A 112 -6.36 -18.73 3.17
N ARG A 113 -7.10 -17.61 3.10
CA ARG A 113 -7.45 -16.95 1.84
C ARG A 113 -6.28 -16.12 1.30
N ALA A 114 -5.55 -15.41 2.16
CA ALA A 114 -4.36 -14.68 1.80
C ALA A 114 -3.23 -15.63 1.32
N SER A 115 -2.98 -16.71 2.06
CA SER A 115 -1.96 -17.71 1.71
C SER A 115 -2.19 -18.37 0.35
N LYS A 116 -3.46 -18.55 -0.06
CA LYS A 116 -3.79 -19.06 -1.40
C LYS A 116 -3.52 -18.06 -2.53
N CYS A 117 -3.54 -16.76 -2.24
CA CYS A 117 -3.28 -15.70 -3.21
C CYS A 117 -1.79 -15.33 -3.28
N ALA A 118 -0.99 -15.72 -2.29
CA ALA A 118 0.46 -15.48 -2.24
C ALA A 118 1.28 -16.51 -3.05
N ASN A 119 0.72 -17.69 -3.31
CA ASN A 119 1.29 -18.75 -4.16
C ASN A 119 0.78 -18.64 -5.60
#